data_AF-A0A452G8W8-F1
#
_entry.id   AF-A0A452G8W8-F1
#
_cell.length_a   1.000
_cell.length_b   1.000
_cell.length_c   1.000
_cell.angle_alpha   90.00
_cell.angle_beta   90.00
_cell.angle_gamma   90.00
#
_symmetry.space_group_name_H-M   'P 1'
#
loop_
_entity.id
_entity.type
_entity.pdbx_description
1 polymer ?
#
loop_
_entity_poly.entity_id
_entity_poly.type
_entity_poly.pdbx_seq_one_letter_code
_entity_poly.pdbx_strand_id
1 'polypeptide(L)'
;MATLYPSLEDLKVDQAMQAQARAVPRMPALPVRGKGDSQPPVLYPNLAELENYMGLSLSSQEVQQSLPQTPEGASAAVSGPSPGQVVAPVSGNSLGALRAEIKPGVREIHLCKDERGKTGLRLQAIDKGLFVQLVQANTPASLVGLRFGDQILQIDGRDCAGWSTDKAHQVVKKASAEKIVIVVRDRPFQRTITMHKDSTGHVGFVIKKGKIISLVKGSSAARNGLLTNHYVCEVNGQNVIGLKDKEVTEILATAGNVITLTIIPTVIYEHMVKKLSPTLLHHTMDHSIPDV
;
A
#
# COMPACT_ATOMS: atom_id res chain seq x y z
N MET A 1 2.56 -14.64 -14.79
CA MET A 1 1.59 -13.61 -15.20
C MET A 1 1.18 -12.87 -13.95
N ALA A 2 1.59 -11.61 -13.77
CA ALA A 2 1.14 -10.80 -12.64
C ALA A 2 -0.28 -10.32 -12.93
N THR A 3 -1.28 -10.94 -12.31
CA THR A 3 -2.66 -10.46 -12.36
C THR A 3 -2.72 -9.12 -11.63
N LEU A 4 -3.23 -8.09 -12.32
CA LEU A 4 -3.36 -6.72 -11.80
C LEU A 4 -4.22 -6.62 -10.53
N TYR A 5 -4.92 -7.70 -10.17
CA TYR A 5 -5.80 -7.81 -9.02
C TYR A 5 -5.71 -9.22 -8.42
N PRO A 6 -5.00 -9.42 -7.30
CA PRO A 6 -4.96 -10.68 -6.59
C PRO A 6 -6.35 -11.14 -6.16
N SER A 7 -6.65 -12.40 -6.41
CA SER A 7 -7.92 -13.05 -6.08
C SER A 7 -7.83 -13.85 -4.77
N LEU A 8 -8.99 -14.29 -4.26
CA LEU A 8 -9.04 -15.26 -3.15
C LEU A 8 -8.39 -16.60 -3.53
N GLU A 9 -8.48 -16.97 -4.81
CA GLU A 9 -7.90 -18.20 -5.33
C GLU A 9 -6.37 -18.10 -5.31
N ASP A 10 -5.81 -16.95 -5.73
CA ASP A 10 -4.37 -16.70 -5.67
C ASP A 10 -3.83 -16.81 -4.23
N LEU A 11 -4.55 -16.26 -3.24
CA LEU A 11 -4.16 -16.40 -1.82
C LEU A 11 -4.15 -17.87 -1.39
N LYS A 12 -5.18 -18.65 -1.73
CA LYS A 12 -5.27 -20.06 -1.36
C LYS A 12 -4.18 -20.90 -2.04
N VAL A 13 -3.89 -20.61 -3.31
CA VAL A 13 -2.81 -21.28 -4.06
C VAL A 13 -1.45 -20.94 -3.44
N ASP A 14 -1.18 -19.68 -3.12
CA ASP A 14 0.06 -19.28 -2.43
C ASP A 14 0.20 -19.98 -1.07
N GLN A 15 -0.86 -20.02 -0.27
CA GLN A 15 -0.88 -20.77 0.99
C GLN A 15 -0.59 -22.26 0.79
N ALA A 16 -1.18 -22.89 -0.23
CA ALA A 16 -0.96 -24.29 -0.55
C ALA A 16 0.48 -24.55 -1.01
N MET A 17 1.04 -23.68 -1.87
CA MET A 17 2.42 -23.76 -2.33
C MET A 17 3.41 -23.58 -1.17
N GLN A 18 3.18 -22.62 -0.28
CA GLN A 18 4.01 -22.41 0.91
C GLN A 18 3.91 -23.59 1.88
N ALA A 19 2.73 -24.18 2.05
CA ALA A 19 2.53 -25.37 2.87
C ALA A 19 3.28 -26.58 2.29
N GLN A 20 3.24 -26.77 0.96
CA GLN A 20 4.02 -27.81 0.27
C GLN A 20 5.52 -27.56 0.42
N ALA A 21 6.00 -26.33 0.21
CA ALA A 21 7.40 -25.98 0.38
C ALA A 21 7.92 -26.20 1.82
N ARG A 22 7.07 -26.01 2.84
CA ARG A 22 7.37 -26.32 4.24
C ARG A 22 7.29 -27.81 4.56
N ALA A 23 6.45 -28.56 3.84
CA ALA A 23 6.27 -30.00 4.02
C ALA A 23 7.34 -30.83 3.29
N VAL A 24 8.04 -30.26 2.30
CA VAL A 24 9.24 -30.89 1.72
C VAL A 24 10.35 -30.85 2.76
N PRO A 25 10.86 -32.02 3.24
CA PRO A 25 11.99 -32.02 4.15
C PRO A 25 13.17 -31.34 3.46
N ARG A 26 13.70 -30.29 4.10
CA ARG A 26 14.98 -29.69 3.73
C ARG A 26 16.02 -30.81 3.82
N MET A 27 16.39 -31.41 2.69
CA MET A 27 17.47 -32.37 2.67
C MET A 27 18.71 -31.69 3.24
N PRO A 28 19.46 -32.30 4.17
CA PRO A 28 20.70 -31.72 4.64
C PRO A 28 21.63 -31.56 3.43
N ALA A 29 22.03 -30.31 3.16
CA ALA A 29 23.04 -30.01 2.17
C ALA A 29 24.32 -30.76 2.57
N LEU A 30 24.77 -31.66 1.69
CA LEU A 30 26.06 -32.33 1.82
C LEU A 30 27.17 -31.28 1.92
N PRO A 31 28.20 -31.47 2.76
CA PRO A 31 29.29 -30.52 2.88
C PRO A 31 30.11 -30.54 1.60
N VAL A 32 30.01 -29.47 0.80
CA VAL A 32 30.95 -29.21 -0.30
C VAL A 32 32.29 -28.84 0.33
N ARG A 33 33.25 -29.76 0.23
CA ARG A 33 34.65 -29.50 0.56
C ARG A 33 35.43 -29.35 -0.74
N GLY A 34 35.95 -28.16 -1.01
CA GLY A 34 36.89 -27.90 -2.10
C GLY A 34 37.26 -26.42 -2.19
N LYS A 35 38.50 -26.08 -1.86
CA LYS A 35 39.12 -24.76 -2.01
C LYS A 35 39.09 -24.28 -3.47
N GLY A 36 38.90 -22.98 -3.68
CA GLY A 36 39.16 -22.29 -4.95
C GLY A 36 38.93 -20.78 -4.83
N ASP A 37 39.89 -20.00 -5.34
CA ASP A 37 40.16 -18.57 -5.14
C ASP A 37 38.98 -17.57 -5.21
N SER A 38 39.17 -16.48 -4.45
CA SER A 38 38.38 -15.25 -4.47
C SER A 38 38.47 -14.52 -5.82
N GLN A 39 37.32 -14.30 -6.48
CA GLN A 39 37.15 -13.27 -7.50
C GLN A 39 36.04 -12.29 -7.10
N PRO A 40 36.17 -10.99 -7.42
CA PRO A 40 35.15 -9.98 -7.10
C PRO A 40 33.86 -10.25 -7.88
N PRO A 41 32.70 -9.75 -7.39
CA PRO A 41 31.42 -10.02 -8.00
C PRO A 41 31.34 -9.33 -9.36
N VAL A 42 31.39 -10.12 -10.43
CA VAL A 42 31.20 -9.62 -11.80
C VAL A 42 29.69 -9.47 -12.03
N LEU A 43 29.23 -8.24 -12.27
CA LEU A 43 27.81 -7.86 -12.40
C LEU A 43 27.14 -8.40 -13.67
N TYR A 44 27.90 -9.02 -14.58
CA TYR A 44 27.38 -9.60 -15.81
C TYR A 44 27.92 -11.01 -16.01
N PRO A 45 27.10 -11.95 -16.51
CA PRO A 45 27.57 -13.28 -16.90
C PRO A 45 28.68 -13.21 -17.94
N ASN A 46 29.57 -14.21 -17.91
CA ASN A 46 30.69 -14.32 -18.84
C ASN A 46 30.19 -14.30 -20.30
N LEU A 47 30.56 -13.27 -21.06
CA LEU A 47 30.08 -13.00 -22.43
C LEU A 47 30.41 -14.12 -23.43
N ALA A 48 31.33 -15.02 -23.08
CA ALA A 48 31.62 -16.22 -23.88
C ALA A 48 30.44 -17.22 -23.95
N GLU A 49 29.56 -17.24 -22.94
CA GLU A 49 28.40 -18.15 -22.94
C GLU A 49 27.21 -17.63 -23.75
N LEU A 50 27.21 -16.34 -24.13
CA LEU A 50 26.11 -15.73 -24.88
C LEU A 50 26.15 -16.02 -26.39
N GLU A 51 27.26 -16.52 -26.93
CA GLU A 51 27.37 -16.90 -28.36
C GLU A 51 26.28 -17.91 -28.75
N ASN A 52 25.92 -18.84 -27.85
CA ASN A 52 24.92 -19.89 -28.11
C ASN A 52 23.47 -19.46 -27.87
N TYR A 53 23.23 -18.29 -27.24
CA TYR A 53 21.88 -17.91 -26.83
C TYR A 53 21.17 -17.00 -27.82
N MET A 54 21.90 -16.31 -28.71
CA MET A 54 21.31 -15.32 -29.63
C MET A 54 21.93 -15.35 -31.05
N GLY A 55 22.91 -16.22 -31.33
CA GLY A 55 23.56 -16.30 -32.65
C GLY A 55 24.36 -15.05 -33.05
N LEU A 56 24.76 -14.23 -32.07
CA LEU A 56 25.58 -13.04 -32.27
C LEU A 56 27.04 -13.43 -32.02
N SER A 57 27.84 -13.61 -33.08
CA SER A 57 29.29 -13.79 -32.97
C SER A 57 29.92 -12.46 -32.53
N LEU A 58 30.17 -12.32 -31.23
CA LEU A 58 30.82 -11.14 -30.63
C LEU A 58 32.34 -11.32 -30.47
N SER A 59 32.94 -12.26 -31.19
CA SER A 59 34.38 -12.58 -31.17
C SER A 59 35.22 -11.70 -32.13
N SER A 60 34.83 -10.46 -32.37
CA SER A 60 35.64 -9.48 -33.12
C SER A 60 36.32 -8.48 -32.19
N GLN A 61 37.63 -8.30 -32.36
CA GLN A 61 38.48 -7.34 -31.64
C GLN A 61 37.96 -5.89 -31.67
N GLU A 62 37.09 -5.56 -32.63
CA GLU A 62 36.45 -4.24 -32.79
C GLU A 62 35.43 -3.92 -31.69
N VAL A 63 34.76 -4.93 -31.12
CA VAL A 63 33.73 -4.75 -30.07
C VAL A 63 34.38 -4.49 -28.70
N GLN A 64 35.58 -5.05 -28.47
CA GLN A 64 36.33 -4.82 -27.23
C GLN A 64 37.01 -3.44 -27.20
N GLN A 65 37.36 -2.87 -28.35
CA GLN A 65 37.91 -1.50 -28.45
C GLN A 65 36.85 -0.41 -28.29
N SER A 66 35.58 -0.73 -28.52
CA SER A 66 34.47 0.24 -28.41
C SER A 66 33.80 0.24 -27.02
N LEU A 67 34.32 -0.52 -26.06
CA LEU A 67 33.91 -0.46 -24.67
C LEU A 67 34.69 0.66 -23.94
N PRO A 68 34.03 1.67 -23.36
CA PRO A 68 34.73 2.78 -22.71
C PRO A 68 35.52 2.28 -21.50
N GLN A 69 36.84 2.52 -21.51
CA GLN A 69 37.71 2.33 -20.35
C GLN A 69 37.43 3.46 -19.35
N THR A 70 37.12 3.09 -18.10
CA THR A 70 36.97 4.03 -16.99
C THR A 70 38.30 4.73 -16.69
N PRO A 71 38.39 6.06 -16.65
CA PRO A 71 39.59 6.72 -16.13
C PRO A 71 39.58 6.68 -14.60
N GLU A 72 40.69 6.22 -14.03
CA GLU A 72 41.04 6.44 -12.64
C GLU A 72 41.35 7.92 -12.38
N GLY A 73 40.76 8.46 -11.30
CA GLY A 73 41.31 9.60 -10.54
C GLY A 73 41.06 11.02 -11.09
N ALA A 74 40.26 11.80 -10.35
CA ALA A 74 40.57 13.15 -9.85
C ALA A 74 39.29 13.98 -9.61
N SER A 75 39.26 14.67 -8.47
CA SER A 75 38.24 15.64 -8.06
C SER A 75 38.14 16.83 -9.02
N ALA A 76 36.93 17.18 -9.48
CA ALA A 76 36.46 18.55 -9.72
C ALA A 76 34.97 18.56 -10.10
N ALA A 77 34.23 19.52 -9.56
CA ALA A 77 32.84 19.78 -9.91
C ALA A 77 32.69 20.47 -11.29
N VAL A 78 31.51 20.31 -11.91
CA VAL A 78 30.69 21.30 -12.66
C VAL A 78 30.12 20.79 -14.02
N SER A 79 28.78 20.64 -14.01
CA SER A 79 27.73 20.79 -15.04
C SER A 79 27.84 20.26 -16.49
N GLY A 80 26.87 19.38 -16.84
CA GLY A 80 26.30 19.22 -18.19
C GLY A 80 25.20 18.13 -18.19
N PRO A 81 24.02 18.31 -18.84
CA PRO A 81 22.93 17.33 -18.76
C PRO A 81 23.19 16.14 -19.68
N SER A 82 23.21 14.93 -19.11
CA SER A 82 23.32 13.67 -19.84
C SER A 82 21.96 13.21 -20.42
N PRO A 83 21.91 12.71 -21.67
CA PRO A 83 20.69 12.15 -22.23
C PRO A 83 20.36 10.83 -21.52
N GLY A 84 19.17 10.76 -20.92
CA GLY A 84 18.74 9.61 -20.13
C GLY A 84 18.54 9.88 -18.64
N GLN A 85 18.19 11.12 -18.26
CA GLN A 85 17.65 11.42 -16.93
C GLN A 85 16.38 10.60 -16.68
N VAL A 86 16.53 9.38 -16.20
CA VAL A 86 15.55 8.78 -15.32
C VAL A 86 15.49 9.67 -14.09
N VAL A 87 14.38 10.40 -13.95
CA VAL A 87 14.12 11.18 -12.74
C VAL A 87 14.01 10.18 -11.60
N ALA A 88 15.00 10.12 -10.72
CA ALA A 88 14.92 9.31 -9.53
C ALA A 88 13.67 9.73 -8.75
N PRO A 89 12.80 8.79 -8.32
CA PRO A 89 11.61 9.15 -7.57
C PRO A 89 12.04 9.72 -6.22
N VAL A 90 12.05 11.05 -6.12
CA VAL A 90 12.37 11.80 -4.88
C VAL A 90 11.43 11.40 -3.74
N SER A 91 10.24 10.88 -4.09
CA SER A 91 9.21 10.43 -3.16
C SER A 91 9.36 8.97 -2.69
N GLY A 92 10.23 8.17 -3.33
CA GLY A 92 10.32 6.72 -3.08
C GLY A 92 10.74 6.34 -1.67
N ASN A 93 11.52 7.19 -0.99
CA ASN A 93 11.96 7.00 0.40
C ASN A 93 11.10 7.75 1.44
N SER A 94 10.03 8.42 1.02
CA SER A 94 9.20 9.16 1.98
C SER A 94 8.38 8.19 2.85
N LEU A 95 8.55 8.29 4.17
CA LEU A 95 7.81 7.44 5.14
C LEU A 95 6.29 7.53 4.93
N GLY A 96 5.79 8.71 4.55
CA GLY A 96 4.37 8.90 4.24
C GLY A 96 3.90 8.12 3.01
N ALA A 97 4.75 7.99 1.97
CA ALA A 97 4.42 7.20 0.79
C ALA A 97 4.43 5.69 1.09
N LEU A 98 5.40 5.22 1.89
CA LEU A 98 5.44 3.82 2.34
C LEU A 98 4.23 3.46 3.21
N ARG A 99 3.81 4.35 4.12
CA ARG A 99 2.62 4.16 4.98
C ARG A 99 1.30 4.15 4.22
N ALA A 100 1.21 4.98 3.18
CA ALA A 100 0.00 5.19 2.38
C ALA A 100 -0.06 4.29 1.14
N GLU A 101 0.95 3.45 0.90
CA GLU A 101 0.95 2.49 -0.20
C GLU A 101 -0.22 1.51 0.00
N ILE A 102 -1.17 1.52 -0.94
CA ILE A 102 -2.21 0.50 -1.01
C ILE A 102 -1.62 -0.63 -1.85
N LYS A 103 -1.13 -1.68 -1.20
CA LYS A 103 -0.83 -2.93 -1.89
C LYS A 103 -2.18 -3.54 -2.29
N PRO A 104 -2.52 -3.67 -3.59
CA PRO A 104 -3.75 -4.31 -4.00
C PRO A 104 -3.58 -5.80 -3.73
N GLY A 105 -3.79 -6.21 -2.48
CA GLY A 105 -3.54 -7.55 -1.99
C GLY A 105 -4.74 -8.05 -1.21
N VAL A 106 -4.97 -9.36 -1.30
CA VAL A 106 -5.84 -10.05 -0.36
C VAL A 106 -4.96 -10.58 0.74
N ARG A 107 -5.27 -10.27 2.00
CA ARG A 107 -4.53 -10.73 3.16
C ARG A 107 -5.44 -11.41 4.17
N GLU A 108 -4.90 -12.41 4.85
CA GLU A 108 -5.54 -13.04 5.99
C GLU A 108 -5.10 -12.34 7.27
N ILE A 109 -6.06 -11.97 8.11
CA ILE A 109 -5.82 -11.37 9.43
C ILE A 109 -6.44 -12.24 10.51
N HIS A 110 -5.75 -12.35 11.64
CA HIS A 110 -6.24 -13.06 12.82
C HIS A 110 -6.61 -12.01 13.87
N LEU A 111 -7.87 -12.02 14.26
CA LEU A 111 -8.45 -11.04 15.16
C LEU A 111 -8.89 -11.71 16.45
N CYS A 112 -8.54 -11.14 17.59
CA CYS A 112 -9.00 -11.57 18.92
C CYS A 112 -10.06 -10.58 19.43
N LYS A 113 -10.98 -11.04 20.29
CA LYS A 113 -11.90 -10.14 20.98
C LYS A 113 -11.22 -9.55 22.21
N ASP A 114 -11.58 -8.32 22.53
CA ASP A 114 -11.19 -7.65 23.77
C ASP A 114 -11.91 -8.30 24.97
N GLU A 115 -11.54 -7.91 26.21
CA GLU A 115 -12.13 -8.38 27.47
C GLU A 115 -13.67 -8.24 27.49
N ARG A 116 -14.20 -7.25 26.75
CA ARG A 116 -15.63 -6.97 26.60
C ARG A 116 -16.33 -7.84 25.54
N GLY A 117 -15.62 -8.79 24.93
CA GLY A 117 -16.12 -9.62 23.83
C GLY A 117 -16.41 -8.84 22.55
N LYS A 118 -15.72 -7.70 22.33
CA LYS A 118 -15.90 -6.83 21.17
C LYS A 118 -14.62 -6.75 20.37
N THR A 119 -14.75 -6.57 19.06
CA THR A 119 -13.61 -6.40 18.14
C THR A 119 -13.30 -4.93 17.84
N GLY A 120 -14.24 -4.02 18.12
CA GLY A 120 -14.13 -2.60 17.74
C GLY A 120 -14.39 -2.33 16.26
N LEU A 121 -14.97 -3.28 15.53
CA LEU A 121 -15.23 -3.20 14.10
C LEU A 121 -16.72 -2.93 13.81
N ARG A 122 -17.01 -2.00 12.90
CA ARG A 122 -18.34 -1.83 12.33
C ARG A 122 -18.32 -2.07 10.83
N LEU A 123 -19.26 -2.87 10.36
CA LEU A 123 -19.35 -3.32 8.98
C LEU A 123 -20.59 -2.75 8.29
N GLN A 124 -20.46 -2.48 7.01
CA GLN A 124 -21.52 -1.98 6.14
C GLN A 124 -21.58 -2.82 4.86
N ALA A 125 -22.79 -3.26 4.51
CA ALA A 125 -23.04 -3.98 3.25
C ALA A 125 -23.28 -2.95 2.13
N ILE A 126 -22.58 -3.10 1.01
CA ILE A 126 -22.64 -2.23 -0.18
C ILE A 126 -22.55 -3.12 -1.40
N ASP A 127 -23.53 -3.05 -2.31
CA ASP A 127 -23.57 -3.83 -3.56
C ASP A 127 -23.23 -5.31 -3.39
N LYS A 128 -23.82 -5.96 -2.37
CA LYS A 128 -23.58 -7.36 -1.97
C LYS A 128 -22.16 -7.66 -1.46
N GLY A 129 -21.28 -6.67 -1.35
CA GLY A 129 -20.02 -6.75 -0.62
C GLY A 129 -20.14 -6.28 0.82
N LEU A 130 -19.16 -6.67 1.65
CA LEU A 130 -19.07 -6.28 3.05
C LEU A 130 -17.83 -5.41 3.27
N PHE A 131 -18.00 -4.21 3.82
CA PHE A 131 -16.92 -3.23 3.95
C PHE A 131 -16.79 -2.74 5.39
N VAL A 132 -15.57 -2.37 5.77
CA VAL A 132 -15.27 -1.76 7.06
C VAL A 132 -15.71 -0.29 7.04
N GLN A 133 -16.63 0.04 7.94
CA GLN A 133 -17.28 1.34 8.04
C GLN A 133 -16.66 2.20 9.15
N LEU A 134 -16.25 1.58 10.26
CA LEU A 134 -15.63 2.24 11.41
C LEU A 134 -14.70 1.25 12.08
N VAL A 135 -13.50 1.73 12.43
CA VAL A 135 -12.55 1.03 13.27
C VAL A 135 -12.31 1.89 14.50
N GLN A 136 -12.55 1.30 15.67
CA GLN A 136 -12.36 2.01 16.93
C GLN A 136 -10.88 2.07 17.30
N ALA A 137 -10.40 3.23 17.76
CA ALA A 137 -9.03 3.38 18.25
C ALA A 137 -8.75 2.43 19.43
N ASN A 138 -7.52 1.92 19.52
CA ASN A 138 -7.06 1.02 20.59
C ASN A 138 -7.90 -0.27 20.74
N THR A 139 -8.49 -0.74 19.65
CA THR A 139 -9.21 -2.03 19.64
C THR A 139 -8.44 -3.07 18.83
N PRO A 140 -8.73 -4.37 19.00
CA PRO A 140 -8.08 -5.41 18.22
C PRO A 140 -8.14 -5.18 16.71
N ALA A 141 -9.24 -4.58 16.21
CA ALA A 141 -9.38 -4.24 14.79
C ALA A 141 -8.34 -3.20 14.31
N SER A 142 -8.05 -2.19 15.12
CA SER A 142 -7.01 -1.18 14.84
C SER A 142 -5.62 -1.83 14.87
N LEU A 143 -5.35 -2.70 15.85
CA LEU A 143 -4.07 -3.39 16.00
C LEU A 143 -3.71 -4.32 14.83
N VAL A 144 -4.70 -4.99 14.24
CA VAL A 144 -4.48 -5.83 13.04
C VAL A 144 -4.39 -5.01 11.74
N GLY A 145 -4.47 -3.67 11.84
CA GLY A 145 -4.32 -2.76 10.71
C GLY A 145 -5.55 -2.69 9.78
N LEU A 146 -6.74 -3.04 10.28
CA LEU A 146 -7.98 -2.78 9.53
C LEU A 146 -8.24 -1.28 9.44
N ARG A 147 -8.67 -0.82 8.27
CA ARG A 147 -8.97 0.60 8.02
C ARG A 147 -10.33 0.76 7.38
N PHE A 148 -10.80 2.00 7.35
CA PHE A 148 -11.99 2.38 6.60
C PHE A 148 -11.86 1.95 5.13
N GLY A 149 -12.90 1.34 4.58
CA GLY A 149 -12.95 0.99 3.17
C GLY A 149 -12.34 -0.37 2.84
N ASP A 150 -11.77 -1.08 3.81
CA ASP A 150 -11.36 -2.47 3.62
C ASP A 150 -12.56 -3.35 3.31
N GLN A 151 -12.40 -4.27 2.36
CA GLN A 151 -13.44 -5.20 1.95
C GLN A 151 -13.22 -6.56 2.61
N ILE A 152 -14.23 -7.05 3.32
CA ILE A 152 -14.21 -8.38 3.92
C ILE A 152 -14.75 -9.39 2.91
N LEU A 153 -13.92 -10.39 2.61
CA LEU A 153 -14.24 -11.45 1.67
C LEU A 153 -14.72 -12.71 2.41
N GLN A 154 -14.02 -13.10 3.47
CA GLN A 154 -14.37 -14.26 4.30
C GLN A 154 -14.23 -13.97 5.79
N ILE A 155 -15.09 -14.59 6.61
CA ILE A 155 -15.00 -14.61 8.08
C ILE A 155 -15.12 -16.06 8.54
N ASP A 156 -14.13 -16.56 9.28
CA ASP A 156 -14.00 -17.94 9.78
C ASP A 156 -14.27 -18.99 8.67
N GLY A 157 -13.69 -18.75 7.49
CA GLY A 157 -13.82 -19.62 6.31
C GLY A 157 -15.15 -19.52 5.57
N ARG A 158 -16.05 -18.61 5.95
CA ARG A 158 -17.36 -18.40 5.30
C ARG A 158 -17.33 -17.18 4.40
N ASP A 159 -17.83 -17.32 3.18
CA ASP A 159 -17.93 -16.22 2.22
C ASP A 159 -18.96 -15.18 2.66
N CYS A 160 -18.54 -13.91 2.67
CA CYS A 160 -19.35 -12.78 3.09
C CYS A 160 -20.18 -12.15 1.96
N ALA A 161 -20.06 -12.67 0.74
CA ALA A 161 -20.82 -12.18 -0.41
C ALA A 161 -22.34 -12.29 -0.16
N GLY A 162 -23.06 -11.19 -0.37
CA GLY A 162 -24.51 -11.08 -0.19
C GLY A 162 -24.97 -10.99 1.27
N TRP A 163 -24.07 -10.91 2.26
CA TRP A 163 -24.48 -10.77 3.65
C TRP A 163 -25.09 -9.38 3.92
N SER A 164 -26.13 -9.35 4.75
CA SER A 164 -26.61 -8.11 5.34
C SER A 164 -25.68 -7.64 6.46
N THR A 165 -25.74 -6.35 6.80
CA THR A 165 -25.00 -5.78 7.93
C THR A 165 -25.26 -6.52 9.23
N ASP A 166 -26.53 -6.85 9.48
CA ASP A 166 -26.94 -7.49 10.73
C ASP A 166 -26.43 -8.93 10.82
N LYS A 167 -26.46 -9.66 9.70
CA LYS A 167 -25.89 -11.01 9.62
C LYS A 167 -24.39 -10.98 9.89
N ALA A 168 -23.66 -10.01 9.30
CA ALA A 168 -22.23 -9.86 9.53
C ALA A 168 -21.93 -9.58 11.02
N HIS A 169 -22.64 -8.65 11.65
CA HIS A 169 -22.49 -8.36 13.09
C HIS A 169 -22.83 -9.58 13.96
N GLN A 170 -23.86 -10.34 13.60
CA GLN A 170 -24.24 -11.55 14.32
C GLN A 170 -23.16 -12.64 14.23
N VAL A 171 -22.55 -12.83 13.05
CA VAL A 171 -21.46 -13.79 12.87
C VAL A 171 -20.24 -13.39 13.67
N VAL A 172 -19.79 -12.12 13.59
CA VAL A 172 -18.66 -11.62 14.39
C VAL A 172 -18.94 -11.73 15.89
N LYS A 173 -20.17 -11.48 16.33
CA LYS A 173 -20.57 -11.63 17.74
C LYS A 173 -20.56 -13.09 18.20
N LYS A 174 -20.98 -14.03 17.34
CA LYS A 174 -21.01 -15.48 17.62
C LYS A 174 -19.64 -16.17 17.46
N ALA A 175 -18.72 -15.58 16.71
CA ALA A 175 -17.38 -16.11 16.49
C ALA A 175 -16.62 -16.30 17.82
N SER A 176 -15.57 -17.13 17.79
CA SER A 176 -14.77 -17.39 18.99
C SER A 176 -14.13 -16.09 19.52
N ALA A 177 -13.90 -16.02 20.83
CA ALA A 177 -13.24 -14.86 21.42
C ALA A 177 -11.72 -14.86 21.18
N GLU A 178 -11.14 -16.06 21.08
CA GLU A 178 -9.69 -16.26 20.99
C GLU A 178 -9.17 -16.04 19.58
N LYS A 179 -9.92 -16.45 18.54
CA LYS A 179 -9.46 -16.35 17.16
C LYS A 179 -10.61 -16.23 16.17
N ILE A 180 -10.61 -15.13 15.43
CA ILE A 180 -11.47 -14.89 14.28
C ILE A 180 -10.56 -14.71 13.07
N VAL A 181 -10.71 -15.57 12.07
CA VAL A 181 -9.92 -15.47 10.84
C VAL A 181 -10.71 -14.68 9.82
N ILE A 182 -10.17 -13.56 9.35
CA ILE A 182 -10.83 -12.71 8.36
C ILE A 182 -9.93 -12.58 7.15
N VAL A 183 -10.48 -12.79 5.96
CA VAL A 183 -9.79 -12.54 4.70
C VAL A 183 -10.28 -11.21 4.14
N VAL A 184 -9.34 -10.29 3.92
CA VAL A 184 -9.61 -8.89 3.62
C VAL A 184 -8.91 -8.49 2.33
N ARG A 185 -9.57 -7.66 1.52
CA ARG A 185 -8.96 -6.94 0.41
C ARG A 185 -8.79 -5.47 0.81
N ASP A 186 -7.57 -4.99 0.66
CA ASP A 186 -7.18 -3.66 1.12
C ASP A 186 -7.80 -2.58 0.22
N ARG A 187 -8.66 -1.76 0.84
CA ARG A 187 -9.20 -0.48 0.31
C ARG A 187 -9.46 -0.44 -1.22
N PRO A 188 -10.31 -1.30 -1.79
CA PRO A 188 -10.50 -1.42 -3.25
C PRO A 188 -11.00 -0.15 -3.96
N PHE A 189 -11.63 0.78 -3.23
CA PHE A 189 -12.17 2.02 -3.80
C PHE A 189 -11.33 3.26 -3.50
N GLN A 190 -10.20 3.09 -2.82
CA GLN A 190 -9.31 4.19 -2.51
C GLN A 190 -8.15 4.25 -3.51
N ARG A 191 -7.67 5.46 -3.74
CA ARG A 191 -6.49 5.70 -4.57
C ARG A 191 -5.51 6.61 -3.84
N THR A 192 -4.24 6.33 -4.03
CA THR A 192 -3.14 7.09 -3.41
C THR A 192 -2.56 8.07 -4.43
N ILE A 193 -2.35 9.32 -4.02
CA ILE A 193 -1.75 10.37 -4.85
C ILE A 193 -0.65 11.05 -4.05
N THR A 194 0.57 11.00 -4.57
CA THR A 194 1.73 11.67 -4.00
C THR A 194 1.94 13.02 -4.65
N MET A 195 2.16 14.05 -3.84
CA MET A 195 2.29 15.44 -4.25
C MET A 195 3.41 16.11 -3.46
N HIS A 196 3.89 17.24 -3.97
CA HIS A 196 4.92 18.03 -3.32
C HIS A 196 4.39 19.41 -2.98
N LYS A 197 4.77 19.93 -1.80
CA LYS A 197 4.54 21.32 -1.45
C LYS A 197 5.40 22.22 -2.35
N ASP A 198 4.87 23.39 -2.66
CA ASP A 198 5.63 24.47 -3.29
C ASP A 198 6.49 25.24 -2.26
N SER A 199 7.20 26.27 -2.71
CA SER A 199 8.00 27.14 -1.83
C SER A 199 7.17 27.90 -0.80
N THR A 200 5.85 27.97 -0.97
CA THR A 200 4.91 28.59 -0.02
C THR A 200 4.28 27.57 0.93
N GLY A 201 4.65 26.30 0.84
CA GLY A 201 4.14 25.22 1.69
C GLY A 201 2.79 24.64 1.24
N HIS A 202 2.30 25.00 0.05
CA HIS A 202 1.00 24.57 -0.45
C HIS A 202 1.13 23.49 -1.53
N VAL A 203 0.15 22.58 -1.55
CA VAL A 203 0.00 21.54 -2.57
C VAL A 203 -1.02 21.93 -3.65
N GLY A 204 -1.91 22.88 -3.33
CA GLY A 204 -2.82 23.55 -4.26
C GLY A 204 -4.19 22.89 -4.46
N PHE A 205 -4.87 22.53 -3.37
CA PHE A 205 -6.27 22.13 -3.39
C PHE A 205 -7.01 22.68 -2.17
N VAL A 206 -8.34 22.73 -2.26
CA VAL A 206 -9.19 23.21 -1.16
C VAL A 206 -10.07 22.07 -0.66
N ILE A 207 -10.11 21.91 0.66
CA ILE A 207 -10.96 20.93 1.36
C ILE A 207 -12.11 21.65 2.05
N LYS A 208 -13.29 21.04 2.01
CA LYS A 208 -14.45 21.45 2.82
C LYS A 208 -15.16 20.20 3.34
N LYS A 209 -15.31 20.10 4.66
CA LYS A 209 -15.85 18.93 5.39
C LYS A 209 -15.16 17.62 4.95
N GLY A 210 -13.83 17.63 4.83
CA GLY A 210 -13.05 16.49 4.35
C GLY A 210 -13.16 16.16 2.85
N LYS A 211 -13.96 16.92 2.08
CA LYS A 211 -14.14 16.76 0.62
C LYS A 211 -13.30 17.76 -0.17
N ILE A 212 -12.64 17.30 -1.22
CA ILE A 212 -11.90 18.15 -2.16
C ILE A 212 -12.90 18.87 -3.07
N ILE A 213 -12.93 20.19 -2.99
CA ILE A 213 -13.88 21.03 -3.76
C ILE A 213 -13.26 21.64 -5.02
N SER A 214 -11.99 22.04 -4.96
CA SER A 214 -11.32 22.74 -6.06
C SER A 214 -9.83 22.50 -6.04
N LEU A 215 -9.20 22.74 -7.20
CA LEU A 215 -7.77 22.60 -7.43
C LEU A 215 -7.23 23.91 -7.98
N VAL A 216 -6.02 24.26 -7.54
CA VAL A 216 -5.31 25.44 -8.01
C VAL A 216 -4.57 25.07 -9.31
N LYS A 217 -4.74 25.88 -10.37
CA LYS A 217 -4.06 25.66 -11.65
C LYS A 217 -2.54 25.78 -11.47
N GLY A 218 -1.77 24.90 -12.13
CA GLY A 218 -0.30 24.88 -12.04
C GLY A 218 0.25 24.25 -10.74
N SER A 219 -0.61 23.88 -9.79
CA SER A 219 -0.19 23.27 -8.53
C SER A 219 0.31 21.83 -8.68
N SER A 220 0.92 21.28 -7.63
CA SER A 220 1.25 19.86 -7.59
C SER A 220 0.01 18.98 -7.65
N ALA A 221 -1.10 19.39 -7.01
CA ALA A 221 -2.36 18.65 -7.04
C ALA A 221 -2.94 18.53 -8.45
N ALA A 222 -2.92 19.62 -9.22
CA ALA A 222 -3.36 19.59 -10.61
C ALA A 222 -2.46 18.71 -11.49
N ARG A 223 -1.13 18.80 -11.31
CA ARG A 223 -0.14 18.02 -12.08
C ARG A 223 -0.21 16.51 -11.83
N ASN A 224 -0.57 16.10 -10.61
CA ASN A 224 -0.68 14.69 -10.23
C ASN A 224 -2.10 14.13 -10.39
N GLY A 225 -3.03 14.87 -11.00
CA GLY A 225 -4.38 14.36 -11.29
C GLY A 225 -5.25 14.13 -10.04
N LEU A 226 -5.07 14.96 -9.01
CA LEU A 226 -6.04 15.01 -7.90
C LEU A 226 -7.41 15.34 -8.49
N LEU A 227 -8.47 14.69 -8.03
CA LEU A 227 -9.82 14.91 -8.54
C LEU A 227 -10.66 15.61 -7.47
N THR A 228 -11.50 16.54 -7.92
CA THR A 228 -12.55 17.13 -7.09
C THR A 228 -13.65 16.09 -6.85
N ASN A 229 -14.55 16.37 -5.91
CA ASN A 229 -15.60 15.42 -5.50
C ASN A 229 -15.08 14.09 -4.96
N HIS A 230 -13.94 14.13 -4.27
CA HIS A 230 -13.39 13.01 -3.53
C HIS A 230 -13.19 13.41 -2.07
N TYR A 231 -13.37 12.45 -1.15
CA TYR A 231 -13.04 12.64 0.25
C TYR A 231 -11.59 12.22 0.51
N VAL A 232 -10.93 12.94 1.40
CA VAL A 232 -9.61 12.56 1.91
C VAL A 232 -9.80 11.54 3.02
N CYS A 233 -9.27 10.33 2.82
CA CYS A 233 -9.27 9.27 3.81
C CYS A 233 -8.02 9.34 4.70
N GLU A 234 -6.85 9.50 4.10
CA GLU A 234 -5.58 9.53 4.83
C GLU A 234 -4.64 10.60 4.28
N VAL A 235 -3.79 11.11 5.17
CA VAL A 235 -2.68 12.03 4.87
C VAL A 235 -1.40 11.40 5.40
N ASN A 236 -0.44 11.06 4.51
CA ASN A 236 0.82 10.39 4.85
C ASN A 236 0.63 9.10 5.67
N GLY A 237 -0.47 8.38 5.41
CA GLY A 237 -0.85 7.16 6.11
C GLY A 237 -1.60 7.37 7.43
N GLN A 238 -1.76 8.60 7.90
CA GLN A 238 -2.62 8.93 9.04
C GLN A 238 -4.07 9.06 8.58
N ASN A 239 -5.00 8.35 9.22
CA ASN A 239 -6.43 8.47 8.93
C ASN A 239 -6.98 9.82 9.38
N VAL A 240 -7.71 10.51 8.50
CA VAL A 240 -8.32 11.83 8.77
C VAL A 240 -9.85 11.81 8.66
N ILE A 241 -10.46 10.64 8.47
CA ILE A 241 -11.92 10.50 8.33
C ILE A 241 -12.61 10.89 9.64
N GLY A 242 -13.48 11.90 9.58
CA GLY A 242 -14.24 12.38 10.74
C GLY A 242 -13.61 13.57 11.46
N LEU A 243 -12.35 13.92 11.14
CA LEU A 243 -11.70 15.12 11.67
C LEU A 243 -12.31 16.40 11.10
N LYS A 244 -12.13 17.51 11.82
CA LYS A 244 -12.54 18.84 11.34
C LYS A 244 -11.53 19.36 10.32
N ASP A 245 -11.99 20.20 9.38
CA ASP A 245 -11.12 20.79 8.36
C ASP A 245 -9.91 21.53 8.94
N LYS A 246 -10.04 22.13 10.13
CA LYS A 246 -8.93 22.77 10.85
C LYS A 246 -7.83 21.78 11.19
N GLU A 247 -8.19 20.65 11.80
CA GLU A 247 -7.26 19.59 12.20
C GLU A 247 -6.59 18.96 10.97
N VAL A 248 -7.36 18.72 9.89
CA VAL A 248 -6.79 18.21 8.63
C VAL A 248 -5.80 19.21 8.01
N THR A 249 -6.09 20.51 8.09
CA THR A 249 -5.18 21.56 7.60
C THR A 249 -3.91 21.63 8.45
N GLU A 250 -4.01 21.47 9.76
CA GLU A 250 -2.85 21.40 10.66
C GLU A 250 -1.96 20.17 10.38
N ILE A 251 -2.55 19.00 10.14
CA ILE A 251 -1.83 17.80 9.72
C ILE A 251 -1.11 18.04 8.39
N LEU A 252 -1.78 18.68 7.42
CA LEU A 252 -1.16 19.04 6.14
C LEU A 252 -0.05 20.08 6.28
N ALA A 253 -0.19 21.03 7.20
CA ALA A 253 0.83 22.05 7.46
C ALA A 253 2.08 21.44 8.09
N THR A 254 1.89 20.55 9.07
CA THR A 254 2.97 19.84 9.80
C THR A 254 3.61 18.74 8.96
N ALA A 255 2.91 18.22 7.94
CA ALA A 255 3.47 17.25 7.01
C ALA A 255 4.73 17.79 6.31
N GLY A 256 5.65 16.89 5.95
CA GLY A 256 6.86 17.26 5.21
C GLY A 256 6.59 17.81 3.80
N ASN A 257 7.65 18.00 3.03
CA ASN A 257 7.54 18.49 1.65
C ASN A 257 6.75 17.54 0.74
N VAL A 258 6.82 16.23 1.01
CA VAL A 258 6.06 15.20 0.29
C VAL A 258 4.76 14.92 1.04
N ILE A 259 3.63 15.05 0.35
CA ILE A 259 2.31 14.71 0.87
C ILE A 259 1.73 13.59 0.03
N THR A 260 1.40 12.48 0.66
CA THR A 260 0.70 11.35 0.05
C THR A 260 -0.72 11.31 0.58
N LEU A 261 -1.70 11.50 -0.30
CA LEU A 261 -3.11 11.44 0.06
C LEU A 261 -3.74 10.15 -0.39
N THR A 262 -4.53 9.54 0.49
CA THR A 262 -5.46 8.48 0.12
C THR A 262 -6.85 9.07 -0.01
N ILE A 263 -7.49 8.89 -1.16
CA ILE A 263 -8.80 9.49 -1.44
C ILE A 263 -9.83 8.48 -1.95
N ILE A 264 -11.10 8.78 -1.71
CA ILE A 264 -12.25 7.95 -2.10
C ILE A 264 -13.31 8.78 -2.85
N PRO A 265 -13.99 8.24 -3.87
CA PRO A 265 -15.09 8.94 -4.53
C PRO A 265 -16.25 9.28 -3.58
N THR A 266 -16.84 10.47 -3.75
CA THR A 266 -17.96 10.97 -2.90
C THR A 266 -19.12 9.99 -2.81
N VAL A 267 -19.54 9.41 -3.94
CA VAL A 267 -20.71 8.50 -4.00
C VAL A 267 -20.52 7.29 -3.09
N ILE A 268 -19.32 6.71 -3.10
CA ILE A 268 -18.99 5.53 -2.30
C ILE A 268 -18.89 5.91 -0.83
N TYR A 269 -18.18 7.00 -0.52
CA TYR A 269 -18.02 7.48 0.85
C TYR A 269 -19.37 7.79 1.51
N GLU A 270 -20.24 8.55 0.84
CA GLU A 270 -21.56 8.90 1.36
C GLU A 270 -22.43 7.66 1.59
N HIS A 271 -22.36 6.67 0.70
CA HIS A 271 -23.06 5.40 0.90
C HIS A 271 -22.52 4.62 2.09
N MET A 272 -21.20 4.63 2.31
CA MET A 272 -20.56 4.03 3.47
C MET A 272 -20.97 4.71 4.78
N VAL A 273 -21.04 6.05 4.84
CA VAL A 273 -21.32 6.76 6.09
C VAL A 273 -22.79 7.10 6.33
N LYS A 274 -23.70 6.81 5.38
CA LYS A 274 -25.13 7.19 5.42
C LYS A 274 -25.86 6.83 6.72
N LYS A 275 -25.48 5.73 7.37
CA LYS A 275 -26.10 5.23 8.61
C LYS A 275 -25.32 5.55 9.89
N LEU A 276 -24.30 6.42 9.81
CA LEU A 276 -23.48 6.83 10.94
C LEU A 276 -23.75 8.27 11.33
N SER A 277 -23.72 8.53 12.65
CA SER A 277 -23.71 9.90 13.13
C SER A 277 -22.30 10.50 12.97
N PRO A 278 -22.20 11.76 12.52
CA PRO A 278 -20.91 12.42 12.32
C PRO A 278 -20.11 12.56 13.63
N THR A 279 -20.80 12.70 14.76
CA THR A 279 -20.17 12.76 16.09
C THR A 279 -19.46 11.46 16.46
N LEU A 280 -20.04 10.32 16.08
CA LEU A 280 -19.44 9.01 16.37
C LEU A 280 -18.18 8.80 15.53
N LEU A 281 -18.20 9.21 14.25
CA LEU A 281 -17.03 9.18 13.39
C LEU A 281 -15.88 10.01 13.98
N HIS A 282 -16.15 11.24 14.41
CA HIS A 282 -15.11 12.13 14.94
C HIS A 282 -14.44 11.61 16.23
N HIS A 283 -15.20 11.01 17.15
CA HIS A 283 -14.66 10.62 18.46
C HIS A 283 -14.14 9.19 18.54
N THR A 284 -14.65 8.30 17.69
CA THR A 284 -14.42 6.87 17.84
C THR A 284 -13.42 6.34 16.83
N MET A 285 -13.25 7.02 15.70
CA MET A 285 -12.41 6.53 14.61
C MET A 285 -10.93 6.51 15.02
N ASP A 286 -10.22 5.48 14.59
CA ASP A 286 -8.79 5.40 14.79
C ASP A 286 -8.03 6.37 13.88
N HIS A 287 -7.23 7.24 14.49
CA HIS A 287 -6.38 8.23 13.83
C HIS A 287 -4.89 7.95 14.06
N SER A 288 -4.55 6.76 14.57
CA SER A 288 -3.17 6.34 14.78
C SER A 288 -2.39 6.33 13.46
N ILE A 289 -1.08 6.59 13.58
CA ILE A 289 -0.16 6.54 12.46
C ILE A 289 0.42 5.12 12.45
N PRO A 290 0.34 4.37 11.34
CA PRO A 290 0.91 3.04 11.28
C PRO A 290 2.45 3.10 11.38
N ASP A 291 3.01 2.23 12.22
CA ASP A 291 4.45 1.98 12.27
C ASP A 291 4.87 1.21 11.01
N VAL A 292 6.02 1.59 10.42
CA VAL A 292 6.61 0.98 9.21
C VAL A 292 7.90 0.29 9.59
#